data_AF-A0A1S7FVZ5-F1
#
_entry.id   AF-A0A1S7FVZ5-F1
#
_cell.length_a   1.000
_cell.length_b   1.000
_cell.length_c   1.000
_cell.angle_alpha   90.00
_cell.angle_beta   90.00
_cell.angle_gamma   90.00
#
_symmetry.space_group_name_H-M   'P 1'
#
loop_
_entity.id
_entity.type
_entity.pdbx_description
1 polymer ?
#
loop_
_entity_poly.entity_id
_entity_poly.type
_entity_poly.pdbx_seq_one_letter_code
_entity_poly.pdbx_strand_id
1 'polypeptide(L)'
;MMILVHYTTQEFVFNTFKASGEITYQDRIEEVKNYYERYHRTQENLFLIISFTNNSKVDYRVGKITAINDSFIFNKVAKELSNILIEELGIRNSNTYDLGVFYKVLRIENKLEFRNKNLDRYSSKIRLKYFTWKELISNNEILFKKISDIIFNKDNVIKLASTYNPDLTYSQALITKKYFSALQNIGFISEDRININHTVLHGDIGEFLMHTLVSEFIESIGDKYIYPKLIFKTSPSMAVYGNDGSIYIPEKKEIYYLEAKFYSSLNQAINKAVDSLEKHNDDLHEDMNYSAELFRNIKTNRTNELVEITDDVTEKLIIFLICDDIYKEDEVKNMIEKNSNFLELKEKFETLVFVLPILDKNDFLEFFQAQSMLEGKEYYE
;
A
#
# COMPACT_ATOMS: atom_id res chain seq x y z
N MET A 1 -1.62 15.47 -0.34
CA MET A 1 -1.06 15.98 0.93
C MET A 1 -0.44 17.36 0.71
N MET A 2 -0.79 18.36 1.52
CA MET A 2 -0.23 19.72 1.46
C MET A 2 1.00 19.82 2.37
N ILE A 3 2.08 20.46 1.89
CA ILE A 3 3.37 20.60 2.57
C ILE A 3 3.82 22.06 2.56
N LEU A 4 4.23 22.58 3.71
CA LEU A 4 4.81 23.91 3.80
C LEU A 4 6.29 23.87 3.42
N VAL A 5 6.69 24.67 2.44
CA VAL A 5 8.08 24.81 2.01
C VAL A 5 8.57 26.23 2.27
N HIS A 6 9.66 26.34 2.99
CA HIS A 6 10.37 27.56 3.31
C HIS A 6 11.66 27.62 2.48
N TYR A 7 11.68 28.48 1.48
CA TYR A 7 12.86 28.79 0.67
C TYR A 7 13.68 29.87 1.36
N THR A 8 14.98 29.64 1.51
CA THR A 8 15.88 30.62 2.13
C THR A 8 17.28 30.63 1.51
N THR A 9 17.91 31.80 1.49
CA THR A 9 19.34 31.97 1.19
C THR A 9 20.17 32.23 2.45
N GLN A 10 19.52 32.26 3.63
CA GLN A 10 20.16 32.60 4.89
C GLN A 10 20.58 31.33 5.64
N GLU A 11 21.89 31.11 5.75
CA GLU A 11 22.43 29.89 6.38
C GLU A 11 22.01 29.77 7.86
N PHE A 12 21.92 30.89 8.59
CA PHE A 12 21.50 30.85 9.98
C PHE A 12 20.08 30.29 10.14
N VAL A 13 19.15 30.66 9.24
CA VAL A 13 17.77 30.17 9.21
C VAL A 13 17.77 28.67 8.96
N PHE A 14 18.52 28.21 7.96
CA PHE A 14 18.65 26.78 7.67
C PHE A 14 19.19 25.99 8.88
N ASN A 15 20.19 26.56 9.56
CA ASN A 15 20.83 25.95 10.71
C ASN A 15 19.92 25.88 11.95
N THR A 16 18.91 26.74 12.09
CA THR A 16 17.92 26.60 13.19
C THR A 16 17.12 25.30 13.10
N PHE A 17 17.00 24.69 11.91
CA PHE A 17 16.28 23.44 11.68
C PHE A 17 17.21 22.21 11.56
N LYS A 18 18.44 22.30 12.09
CA LYS A 18 19.40 21.18 12.09
C LYS A 18 18.94 20.00 12.96
N ALA A 19 18.21 20.28 14.03
CA ALA A 19 17.67 19.33 15.00
C ALA A 19 16.19 19.61 15.25
N SER A 20 15.51 18.70 15.98
CA SER A 20 14.17 18.96 16.46
C SER A 20 14.18 20.08 17.50
N GLY A 21 13.16 20.93 17.50
CA GLY A 21 13.09 22.05 18.43
C GLY A 21 11.90 22.97 18.15
N GLU A 22 11.67 23.91 19.06
CA GLU A 22 10.63 24.91 18.92
C GLU A 22 10.92 25.87 17.76
N ILE A 23 9.89 26.16 16.98
CA ILE A 23 9.95 27.14 15.90
C ILE A 23 9.85 28.52 16.52
N THR A 24 10.94 29.27 16.40
CA THR A 24 11.07 30.63 16.95
C THR A 24 10.94 31.67 15.84
N TYR A 25 10.86 32.94 16.23
CA TYR A 25 10.66 34.14 15.40
C TYR A 25 9.23 34.31 14.86
N GLN A 26 8.64 35.48 15.11
CA GLN A 26 7.22 35.75 14.92
C GLN A 26 6.73 35.46 13.50
N ASP A 27 7.41 35.96 12.46
CA ASP A 27 7.00 35.74 11.07
C ASP A 27 6.97 34.25 10.69
N ARG A 28 7.88 33.43 11.24
CA ARG A 28 7.87 31.98 10.97
C ARG A 28 6.74 31.29 11.71
N ILE A 29 6.48 31.71 12.95
CA ILE A 29 5.40 31.19 13.78
C ILE A 29 4.06 31.48 13.08
N GLU A 30 3.88 32.68 12.54
CA GLU A 30 2.66 33.06 11.81
C GLU A 30 2.44 32.18 10.57
N GLU A 31 3.46 31.97 9.74
CA GLU A 31 3.37 31.10 8.56
C GLU A 31 3.08 29.64 8.92
N VAL A 32 3.75 29.10 9.93
CA VAL A 32 3.48 27.74 10.42
C VAL A 32 2.08 27.63 11.02
N LYS A 33 1.63 28.64 11.77
CA LYS A 33 0.29 28.68 12.35
C LYS A 33 -0.79 28.68 11.28
N ASN A 34 -0.67 29.56 10.29
CA ASN A 34 -1.60 29.66 9.16
C ASN A 34 -1.71 28.33 8.40
N TYR A 35 -0.57 27.67 8.16
CA TYR A 35 -0.54 26.34 7.55
C TYR A 35 -1.19 25.28 8.47
N TYR A 36 -0.83 25.25 9.75
CA TYR A 36 -1.35 24.28 10.70
C TYR A 36 -2.86 24.38 10.86
N GLU A 37 -3.39 25.57 11.15
CA GLU A 37 -4.83 25.81 11.34
C GLU A 37 -5.65 25.38 10.12
N ARG A 38 -5.08 25.52 8.92
CA ARG A 38 -5.74 25.15 7.67
C ARG A 38 -5.80 23.64 7.41
N TYR A 39 -4.80 22.88 7.84
CA TYR A 39 -4.64 21.48 7.39
C TYR A 39 -4.62 20.41 8.49
N HIS A 40 -4.41 20.76 9.77
CA HIS A 40 -4.30 19.76 10.86
C HIS A 40 -5.56 18.90 11.04
N ARG A 41 -6.73 19.40 10.62
CA ARG A 41 -8.00 18.66 10.72
C ARG A 41 -8.21 17.65 9.61
N THR A 42 -7.49 17.79 8.50
CA THR A 42 -7.71 17.01 7.27
C THR A 42 -6.49 16.20 6.84
N GLN A 43 -5.35 16.37 7.51
CA GLN A 43 -4.12 15.63 7.25
C GLN A 43 -3.49 15.14 8.55
N GLU A 44 -3.12 13.87 8.59
CA GLU A 44 -2.47 13.24 9.75
C GLU A 44 -1.01 13.67 9.91
N ASN A 45 -0.34 14.05 8.81
CA ASN A 45 1.01 14.56 8.82
C ASN A 45 1.07 15.97 8.23
N LEU A 46 1.68 16.88 9.00
CA LEU A 46 2.00 18.23 8.59
C LEU A 46 3.51 18.36 8.49
N PHE A 47 4.01 18.67 7.31
CA PHE A 47 5.45 18.73 7.04
C PHE A 47 5.90 20.17 6.76
N LEU A 48 7.06 20.51 7.30
CA LEU A 48 7.83 21.69 6.97
C LEU A 48 9.13 21.27 6.28
N ILE A 49 9.38 21.80 5.09
CA ILE A 49 10.63 21.63 4.34
C ILE A 49 11.34 22.97 4.28
N ILE A 50 12.57 23.04 4.80
CA ILE A 50 13.46 24.17 4.59
C ILE A 50 14.34 23.85 3.39
N SER A 51 14.21 24.64 2.33
CA SER A 51 15.03 24.56 1.11
C SER A 51 16.04 25.71 1.15
N PHE A 52 17.31 25.40 1.35
CA PHE A 52 18.40 26.38 1.40
C PHE A 52 19.22 26.35 0.12
N THR A 53 19.56 27.52 -0.43
CA THR A 53 20.50 27.64 -1.56
C THR A 53 21.59 28.66 -1.26
N ASN A 54 22.80 28.37 -1.74
CA ASN A 54 23.92 29.31 -1.78
C ASN A 54 24.34 29.63 -3.23
N ASN A 55 23.40 29.53 -4.18
CA ASN A 55 23.60 29.65 -5.64
C ASN A 55 24.41 28.53 -6.31
N SER A 56 25.03 27.62 -5.55
CA SER A 56 25.81 26.49 -6.09
C SER A 56 25.22 25.12 -5.75
N LYS A 57 24.50 25.04 -4.62
CA LYS A 57 23.93 23.79 -4.11
C LYS A 57 22.64 24.10 -3.35
N VAL A 58 21.67 23.18 -3.48
CA VAL A 58 20.44 23.20 -2.68
C VAL A 58 20.52 22.11 -1.62
N ASP A 59 20.25 22.48 -0.37
CA ASP A 59 20.21 21.58 0.78
C ASP A 59 18.84 21.66 1.46
N TYR A 60 18.40 20.54 2.05
CA TYR A 60 17.07 20.42 2.66
C TYR A 60 17.14 20.05 4.15
N ARG A 61 16.19 20.59 4.92
CA ARG A 61 15.78 20.08 6.23
C ARG A 61 14.30 19.79 6.19
N VAL A 62 13.90 18.62 6.67
CA VAL A 62 12.51 18.17 6.66
C VAL A 62 12.13 17.75 8.06
N GLY A 63 10.94 18.17 8.49
CA GLY A 63 10.41 17.83 9.80
C GLY A 63 8.89 17.84 9.82
N LYS A 64 8.32 17.11 10.77
CA LYS A 64 6.90 17.17 11.09
C LYS A 64 6.63 18.33 12.04
N ILE A 65 5.53 19.04 11.82
CA ILE A 65 5.07 20.09 12.71
C ILE A 65 4.11 19.46 13.72
N THR A 66 4.35 19.72 15.01
CA THR A 66 3.39 19.41 16.09
C THR A 66 3.09 20.67 16.87
N ALA A 67 1.83 20.91 17.21
CA ALA A 67 1.45 21.98 18.12
C ALA A 67 1.46 21.47 19.56
N ILE A 68 2.08 22.22 20.47
CA ILE A 68 2.08 21.96 21.92
C ILE A 68 1.73 23.27 22.60
N ASN A 69 0.55 23.34 23.22
CA ASN A 69 -0.02 24.58 23.75
C ASN A 69 -0.06 25.66 22.64
N ASP A 70 0.56 26.82 22.88
CA ASP A 70 0.65 27.94 21.93
C ASP A 70 1.93 27.93 21.06
N SER A 71 2.75 26.87 21.15
CA SER A 71 4.01 26.73 20.42
C SER A 71 3.96 25.65 19.32
N PHE A 72 4.77 25.85 18.27
CA PHE A 72 4.97 24.85 17.22
C PHE A 72 6.36 24.23 17.31
N ILE A 73 6.42 22.91 17.28
CA ILE A 73 7.67 22.14 17.32
C ILE A 73 7.95 21.54 15.94
N PHE A 74 9.17 21.78 15.46
CA PHE A 74 9.73 21.08 14.32
C PHE A 74 10.36 19.77 14.78
N ASN A 75 9.84 18.65 14.31
CA ASN A 75 10.35 17.32 14.60
C ASN A 75 11.08 16.79 13.37
N LYS A 76 12.41 16.85 13.39
CA LYS A 76 13.24 16.39 12.28
C LYS A 76 12.92 14.95 11.92
N VAL A 77 12.68 14.69 10.63
CA VAL A 77 12.43 13.31 10.15
C VAL A 77 13.71 12.61 9.72
N ALA A 78 13.64 11.28 9.63
CA ALA A 78 14.71 10.47 9.08
C ALA A 78 15.00 10.84 7.62
N LYS A 79 16.27 10.70 7.21
CA LYS A 79 16.74 11.02 5.85
C LYS A 79 15.93 10.32 4.76
N GLU A 80 15.50 9.09 5.01
CA GLU A 80 14.67 8.31 4.11
C GLU A 80 13.34 9.00 3.80
N LEU A 81 12.59 9.44 4.82
CA LEU A 81 11.32 10.17 4.65
C LEU A 81 11.56 11.55 4.03
N SER A 82 12.66 12.22 4.38
CA SER A 82 13.07 13.47 3.73
C SER A 82 13.23 13.30 2.23
N ASN A 83 13.90 12.24 1.77
CA ASN A 83 14.12 11.98 0.35
C ASN A 83 12.80 11.72 -0.38
N ILE A 84 11.90 10.90 0.20
CA ILE A 84 10.58 10.61 -0.36
C ILE A 84 9.80 11.90 -0.60
N LEU A 85 9.74 12.79 0.40
CA LEU A 85 8.97 14.04 0.27
C LEU A 85 9.57 14.99 -0.77
N ILE A 86 10.90 15.08 -0.87
CA ILE A 86 11.58 15.93 -1.86
C ILE A 86 11.33 15.42 -3.28
N GLU A 87 11.38 14.11 -3.47
CA GLU A 87 11.15 13.45 -4.76
C GLU A 87 9.70 13.58 -5.21
N GLU A 88 8.73 13.24 -4.36
CA GLU A 88 7.30 13.32 -4.66
C GLU A 88 6.80 14.76 -4.89
N LEU A 89 7.47 15.76 -4.29
CA LEU A 89 7.21 17.18 -4.58
C LEU A 89 7.86 17.68 -5.87
N GLY A 90 8.78 16.93 -6.48
CA GLY A 90 9.52 17.37 -7.66
C GLY A 90 10.43 18.58 -7.41
N ILE A 91 10.83 18.82 -6.15
CA ILE A 91 11.65 19.99 -5.77
C ILE A 91 13.13 19.70 -5.71
N ARG A 92 13.59 18.51 -6.14
CA ARG A 92 15.00 18.11 -6.05
C ARG A 92 15.91 19.10 -6.79
N ASN A 93 16.92 19.61 -6.07
CA ASN A 93 17.82 20.67 -6.55
C ASN A 93 17.11 21.95 -7.01
N SER A 94 15.85 22.15 -6.62
CA SER A 94 15.05 23.30 -6.98
C SER A 94 15.00 24.29 -5.82
N ASN A 95 15.77 25.36 -5.98
CA ASN A 95 15.62 26.59 -5.22
C ASN A 95 16.16 27.74 -6.06
N THR A 96 15.29 28.32 -6.87
CA THR A 96 15.59 29.48 -7.73
C THR A 96 15.33 30.81 -7.02
N TYR A 97 15.05 30.77 -5.71
CA TYR A 97 14.70 31.95 -4.94
C TYR A 97 15.96 32.64 -4.42
N ASP A 98 16.10 33.92 -4.74
CA ASP A 98 17.25 34.76 -4.42
C ASP A 98 16.95 35.84 -3.37
N LEU A 99 15.66 36.09 -3.07
CA LEU A 99 15.21 37.15 -2.16
C LEU A 99 15.03 36.70 -0.70
N GLY A 100 16.11 36.36 0.00
CA GLY A 100 16.07 36.20 1.47
C GLY A 100 15.26 34.99 1.97
N VAL A 101 13.95 35.14 2.23
CA VAL A 101 13.05 34.12 2.80
C VAL A 101 11.66 34.16 2.14
N PHE A 102 11.14 33.00 1.74
CA PHE A 102 9.80 32.84 1.15
C PHE A 102 9.13 31.53 1.54
N TYR A 103 7.81 31.56 1.77
CA TYR A 103 7.00 30.39 2.08
C TYR A 103 6.04 30.06 0.95
N LYS A 104 5.86 28.76 0.70
CA LYS A 104 4.88 28.26 -0.27
C LYS A 104 4.33 26.93 0.19
N VAL A 105 3.03 26.75 0.05
CA VAL A 105 2.39 25.44 0.24
C VAL A 105 2.41 24.70 -1.10
N LEU A 106 3.01 23.52 -1.11
CA LEU A 106 3.02 22.60 -2.26
C LEU A 106 2.13 21.39 -2.00
N ARG A 107 1.70 20.72 -3.06
CA ARG A 107 0.83 19.54 -3.00
C ARG A 107 1.55 18.31 -3.56
N ILE A 108 1.54 17.23 -2.80
CA ILE A 108 1.79 15.87 -3.32
C ILE A 108 0.44 15.28 -3.74
N GLU A 109 0.32 14.96 -5.02
CA GLU A 109 -0.78 14.18 -5.61
C GLU A 109 -0.46 12.69 -5.47
N ASN A 110 -0.62 12.13 -4.27
CA ASN A 110 -0.24 10.74 -4.05
C ASN A 110 -1.37 9.80 -4.47
N LYS A 111 -1.06 8.75 -5.25
CA LYS A 111 -2.01 7.69 -5.63
C LYS A 111 -2.02 6.52 -4.65
N LEU A 112 -0.91 6.26 -3.95
CA LEU A 112 -0.78 5.15 -3.01
C LEU A 112 -0.02 5.59 -1.75
N GLU A 113 -0.64 5.42 -0.58
CA GLU A 113 -0.07 5.85 0.71
C GLU A 113 0.94 4.84 1.29
N PHE A 114 1.01 3.64 0.73
CA PHE A 114 1.97 2.61 1.08
C PHE A 114 3.21 2.69 0.21
N ARG A 115 4.36 2.33 0.79
CA ARG A 115 5.61 2.14 0.06
C ARG A 115 6.10 0.72 0.23
N ASN A 116 6.77 0.24 -0.80
CA ASN A 116 7.60 -0.94 -0.73
C ASN A 116 9.05 -0.56 -0.42
N LYS A 117 9.70 -1.31 0.46
CA LYS A 117 11.13 -1.20 0.74
C LYS A 117 11.79 -2.56 0.57
N ASN A 118 12.69 -2.67 -0.40
CA ASN A 118 13.48 -3.88 -0.60
C ASN A 118 14.43 -4.07 0.59
N LEU A 119 14.43 -5.27 1.17
CA LEU A 119 15.32 -5.67 2.26
C LEU A 119 16.54 -6.43 1.71
N ASP A 120 16.32 -7.19 0.64
CA ASP A 120 17.33 -7.88 -0.16
C ASP A 120 16.78 -8.08 -1.59
N ARG A 121 17.30 -9.07 -2.32
CA ARG A 121 16.91 -9.35 -3.72
C ARG A 121 15.56 -10.05 -3.88
N TYR A 122 15.05 -10.73 -2.84
CA TYR A 122 13.82 -11.51 -2.89
C TYR A 122 12.78 -11.04 -1.86
N SER A 123 13.18 -10.30 -0.82
CA SER A 123 12.25 -9.86 0.22
C SER A 123 12.10 -8.35 0.26
N SER A 124 10.86 -7.92 0.42
CA SER A 124 10.48 -6.53 0.60
C SER A 124 9.47 -6.37 1.72
N LYS A 125 9.41 -5.16 2.25
CA LYS A 125 8.52 -4.82 3.35
C LYS A 125 7.72 -3.58 3.03
N ILE A 126 6.43 -3.68 3.28
CA ILE A 126 5.45 -2.66 3.03
C ILE A 126 5.17 -1.89 4.32
N ARG A 127 5.01 -0.58 4.18
CA ARG A 127 4.62 0.30 5.29
C ARG A 127 3.95 1.57 4.74
N LEU A 128 3.17 2.26 5.58
CA LEU A 128 2.74 3.64 5.31
C LEU A 128 3.93 4.59 5.10
N LYS A 129 3.93 5.34 3.99
CA LYS A 129 5.05 6.20 3.55
C LYS A 129 5.51 7.16 4.64
N TYR A 130 4.56 7.89 5.21
CA TYR A 130 4.82 9.07 6.03
C TYR A 130 4.84 8.82 7.54
N PHE A 131 4.70 7.57 7.97
CA PHE A 131 4.65 7.19 9.38
C PHE A 131 5.81 6.27 9.76
N THR A 132 6.41 6.52 10.92
CA THR A 132 7.40 5.62 11.53
C THR A 132 6.70 4.47 12.24
N TRP A 133 7.41 3.35 12.44
CA TRP A 133 6.86 2.23 13.22
C TRP A 133 6.51 2.63 14.65
N LYS A 134 7.30 3.53 15.27
CA LYS A 134 6.99 4.06 16.61
C LYS A 134 5.62 4.77 16.62
N GLU A 135 5.34 5.58 15.60
CA GLU A 135 4.04 6.25 15.46
C GLU A 135 2.92 5.25 15.23
N LEU A 136 3.12 4.27 14.35
CA LEU A 136 2.11 3.25 14.06
C LEU A 136 1.81 2.37 15.28
N ILE A 137 2.82 1.97 16.05
CA ILE A 137 2.64 1.19 17.30
C ILE A 137 1.92 2.01 18.37
N SER A 138 2.17 3.33 18.41
CA SER A 138 1.46 4.19 19.37
C SER A 138 0.00 4.44 18.99
N ASN A 139 -0.36 4.24 17.72
CA ASN A 139 -1.71 4.42 17.22
C ASN A 139 -1.92 3.53 15.97
N ASN A 140 -2.28 2.26 16.22
CA ASN A 140 -2.48 1.26 15.17
C ASN A 140 -3.70 1.60 14.29
N GLU A 141 -4.67 2.36 14.80
CA GLU A 141 -5.91 2.71 14.11
C GLU A 141 -5.64 3.42 12.78
N ILE A 142 -4.58 4.24 12.70
CA ILE A 142 -4.19 4.89 11.45
C ILE A 142 -3.84 3.85 10.39
N LEU A 143 -3.07 2.82 10.74
CA LEU A 143 -2.73 1.74 9.81
C LEU A 143 -3.99 0.98 9.38
N PHE A 144 -4.84 0.62 10.34
CA PHE A 144 -6.08 -0.12 10.08
C PHE A 144 -7.00 0.64 9.15
N LYS A 145 -7.22 1.92 9.43
CA LYS A 145 -8.01 2.81 8.58
C LYS A 145 -7.48 2.85 7.15
N LYS A 146 -6.17 3.05 6.96
CA LYS A 146 -5.59 3.11 5.60
C LYS A 146 -5.66 1.77 4.85
N ILE A 147 -5.60 0.64 5.56
CA ILE A 147 -5.84 -0.68 4.98
C ILE A 147 -7.32 -0.84 4.60
N SER A 148 -8.24 -0.47 5.49
CA SER A 148 -9.68 -0.51 5.23
C SER A 148 -10.10 0.43 4.09
N ASP A 149 -9.52 1.62 4.00
CA ASP A 149 -9.73 2.57 2.90
C ASP A 149 -9.35 1.94 1.54
N ILE A 150 -8.35 1.07 1.50
CA ILE A 150 -8.00 0.28 0.30
C ILE A 150 -9.07 -0.76 0.02
N ILE A 151 -9.46 -1.53 1.04
CA ILE A 151 -10.39 -2.66 0.93
C ILE A 151 -11.78 -2.21 0.47
N PHE A 152 -12.30 -1.12 1.04
CA PHE A 152 -13.62 -0.58 0.71
C PHE A 152 -13.55 0.49 -0.38
N ASN A 153 -12.39 0.70 -1.02
CA ASN A 153 -12.34 1.59 -2.17
C ASN A 153 -13.16 0.99 -3.33
N LYS A 154 -14.16 1.76 -3.78
CA LYS A 154 -15.09 1.35 -4.85
C LYS A 154 -14.38 0.89 -6.12
N ASP A 155 -13.34 1.60 -6.56
CA ASP A 155 -12.63 1.27 -7.79
C ASP A 155 -11.83 -0.03 -7.63
N ASN A 156 -11.18 -0.23 -6.48
CA ASN A 156 -10.46 -1.48 -6.18
C ASN A 156 -11.42 -2.68 -6.12
N VAL A 157 -12.56 -2.54 -5.44
CA VAL A 157 -13.53 -3.64 -5.32
C VAL A 157 -14.10 -4.03 -6.68
N ILE A 158 -14.48 -3.05 -7.49
CA ILE A 158 -14.99 -3.29 -8.84
C ILE A 158 -13.91 -3.96 -9.70
N LYS A 159 -12.66 -3.53 -9.57
CA LYS A 159 -11.52 -4.07 -10.30
C LYS A 159 -11.22 -5.53 -9.92
N LEU A 160 -11.26 -5.87 -8.63
CA LEU A 160 -10.76 -7.15 -8.14
C LEU A 160 -11.85 -8.21 -7.94
N ALA A 161 -13.08 -7.80 -7.62
CA ALA A 161 -14.15 -8.71 -7.21
C ALA A 161 -15.40 -8.61 -8.10
N SER A 162 -15.26 -8.11 -9.34
CA SER A 162 -16.38 -8.04 -10.29
C SER A 162 -15.94 -8.21 -11.75
N THR A 163 -16.89 -8.57 -12.61
CA THR A 163 -16.73 -8.66 -14.07
C THR A 163 -16.92 -7.33 -14.80
N TYR A 164 -16.72 -6.19 -14.13
CA TYR A 164 -16.87 -4.86 -14.75
C TYR A 164 -15.92 -4.68 -15.94
N ASN A 165 -16.44 -4.16 -17.06
CA ASN A 165 -15.66 -3.81 -18.25
C ASN A 165 -15.91 -2.35 -18.65
N PRO A 166 -14.91 -1.46 -18.60
CA PRO A 166 -15.07 -0.02 -18.83
C PRO A 166 -15.53 0.35 -20.24
N ASP A 167 -15.40 -0.54 -21.24
CA ASP A 167 -15.88 -0.28 -22.60
C ASP A 167 -17.42 -0.38 -22.71
N LEU A 168 -18.09 -0.87 -21.66
CA LEU A 168 -19.54 -0.89 -21.56
C LEU A 168 -20.05 0.33 -20.78
N THR A 169 -21.09 0.98 -21.29
CA THR A 169 -21.75 2.09 -20.58
C THR A 169 -22.59 1.58 -19.42
N TYR A 170 -22.18 1.90 -18.20
CA TYR A 170 -22.97 1.62 -16.98
C TYR A 170 -23.53 2.90 -16.39
N SER A 171 -24.77 2.83 -15.88
CA SER A 171 -25.30 3.89 -15.02
C SER A 171 -24.60 3.86 -13.66
N GLN A 172 -24.51 5.01 -12.99
CA GLN A 172 -23.91 5.09 -11.65
C GLN A 172 -24.60 4.15 -10.65
N ALA A 173 -25.93 4.00 -10.76
CA ALA A 173 -26.69 3.07 -9.94
C ALA A 173 -26.27 1.61 -10.14
N LEU A 174 -25.99 1.19 -11.39
CA LEU A 174 -25.52 -0.16 -11.68
C LEU A 174 -24.09 -0.40 -11.19
N ILE A 175 -23.22 0.61 -11.29
CA ILE A 175 -21.86 0.55 -10.73
C ILE A 175 -21.92 0.40 -9.21
N THR A 176 -22.76 1.18 -8.53
CA THR A 176 -22.97 1.07 -7.07
C THR A 176 -23.53 -0.30 -6.69
N LYS A 177 -24.49 -0.85 -7.44
CA LYS A 177 -25.01 -2.20 -7.20
C LYS A 177 -23.93 -3.28 -7.36
N LYS A 178 -23.07 -3.16 -8.39
CA LYS A 178 -21.94 -4.08 -8.60
C LYS A 178 -20.94 -4.02 -7.45
N TYR A 179 -20.63 -2.82 -6.94
CA TYR A 179 -19.76 -2.62 -5.78
C TYR A 179 -20.27 -3.37 -4.54
N PHE A 180 -21.52 -3.12 -4.13
CA PHE A 180 -22.07 -3.76 -2.93
C PHE A 180 -22.28 -5.27 -3.12
N SER A 181 -22.70 -5.71 -4.31
CA SER A 181 -22.82 -7.14 -4.61
C SER A 181 -21.46 -7.84 -4.53
N ALA A 182 -20.38 -7.21 -5.00
CA ALA A 182 -19.04 -7.76 -4.89
C ALA A 182 -18.60 -7.87 -3.43
N LEU A 183 -18.78 -6.81 -2.63
CA LEU A 183 -18.49 -6.84 -1.18
C LEU A 183 -19.27 -7.93 -0.45
N GLN A 184 -20.55 -8.12 -0.77
CA GLN A 184 -21.38 -9.15 -0.17
C GLN A 184 -20.90 -10.56 -0.56
N ASN A 185 -20.56 -10.77 -1.83
CA ASN A 185 -20.12 -12.08 -2.33
C ASN A 185 -18.77 -12.51 -1.74
N ILE A 186 -17.84 -11.58 -1.54
CA ILE A 186 -16.54 -11.86 -0.89
C ILE A 186 -16.64 -11.84 0.65
N GLY A 187 -17.80 -11.51 1.22
CA GLY A 187 -18.02 -11.52 2.66
C GLY A 187 -17.43 -10.33 3.42
N PHE A 188 -17.16 -9.22 2.73
CA PHE A 188 -16.67 -7.98 3.34
C PHE A 188 -17.79 -7.12 3.93
N ILE A 189 -19.04 -7.37 3.56
CA ILE A 189 -20.24 -6.82 4.22
C ILE A 189 -21.27 -7.92 4.46
N SER A 190 -22.14 -7.72 5.45
CA SER A 190 -23.25 -8.62 5.78
C SER A 190 -24.34 -7.86 6.54
N GLU A 191 -25.59 -8.27 6.37
CA GLU A 191 -26.75 -7.74 7.11
C GLU A 191 -26.65 -8.07 8.62
N ASP A 192 -26.26 -9.31 8.96
CA ASP A 192 -26.27 -9.85 10.33
C ASP A 192 -24.90 -9.79 11.03
N ARG A 193 -23.95 -9.00 10.49
CA ARG A 193 -22.51 -8.88 10.86
C ARG A 193 -21.62 -9.97 10.25
N ILE A 194 -20.45 -9.58 9.76
CA ILE A 194 -19.48 -10.51 9.17
C ILE A 194 -18.80 -11.40 10.25
N ASN A 195 -18.50 -12.66 9.90
CA ASN A 195 -17.75 -13.56 10.78
C ASN A 195 -16.24 -13.41 10.60
N ILE A 196 -15.62 -12.60 11.46
CA ILE A 196 -14.17 -12.35 11.42
C ILE A 196 -13.29 -13.52 11.85
N ASN A 197 -13.86 -14.63 12.34
CA ASN A 197 -13.08 -15.84 12.65
C ASN A 197 -12.99 -16.81 11.47
N HIS A 198 -13.67 -16.51 10.36
CA HIS A 198 -13.69 -17.38 9.20
C HIS A 198 -12.37 -17.25 8.42
N THR A 199 -11.62 -18.35 8.30
CA THR A 199 -10.30 -18.32 7.65
C THR A 199 -10.35 -17.96 6.18
N VAL A 200 -11.46 -18.25 5.48
CA VAL A 200 -11.66 -17.84 4.09
C VAL A 200 -11.68 -16.31 3.99
N LEU A 201 -12.31 -15.60 4.93
CA LEU A 201 -12.30 -14.13 4.96
C LEU A 201 -10.87 -13.59 5.10
N HIS A 202 -10.05 -14.22 5.93
CA HIS A 202 -8.65 -13.81 6.10
C HIS A 202 -7.84 -13.97 4.82
N GLY A 203 -8.08 -15.06 4.09
CA GLY A 203 -7.52 -15.30 2.76
C GLY A 203 -7.99 -14.24 1.76
N ASP A 204 -9.30 -13.98 1.70
CA ASP A 204 -9.90 -12.99 0.80
C ASP A 204 -9.35 -11.57 1.05
N ILE A 205 -9.14 -11.18 2.32
CA ILE A 205 -8.46 -9.91 2.68
C ILE A 205 -7.00 -9.91 2.18
N GLY A 206 -6.30 -11.03 2.37
CA GLY A 206 -4.93 -11.23 1.90
C GLY A 206 -4.81 -11.03 0.39
N GLU A 207 -5.64 -11.73 -0.38
CA GLU A 207 -5.69 -11.66 -1.84
C GLU A 207 -6.00 -10.24 -2.32
N PHE A 208 -7.01 -9.59 -1.73
CA PHE A 208 -7.41 -8.24 -2.12
C PHE A 208 -6.28 -7.22 -1.95
N LEU A 209 -5.62 -7.26 -0.79
CA LEU A 209 -4.50 -6.37 -0.48
C LEU A 209 -3.28 -6.69 -1.35
N MET A 210 -3.01 -7.97 -1.60
CA MET A 210 -1.93 -8.40 -2.49
C MET A 210 -2.11 -7.81 -3.90
N HIS A 211 -3.27 -7.97 -4.51
CA HIS A 211 -3.52 -7.41 -5.84
C HIS A 211 -3.48 -5.90 -5.85
N THR A 212 -3.93 -5.22 -4.81
CA THR A 212 -3.91 -3.75 -4.77
C THR A 212 -2.51 -3.19 -4.54
N LEU A 213 -1.72 -3.81 -3.66
CA LEU A 213 -0.41 -3.30 -3.26
C LEU A 213 0.72 -3.85 -4.13
N VAL A 214 0.82 -5.16 -4.24
CA VAL A 214 1.95 -5.81 -4.93
C VAL A 214 1.92 -5.48 -6.41
N SER A 215 0.73 -5.40 -7.02
CA SER A 215 0.66 -5.00 -8.41
C SER A 215 1.23 -3.61 -8.65
N GLU A 216 1.10 -2.63 -7.75
CA GLU A 216 1.73 -1.31 -7.89
C GLU A 216 3.26 -1.36 -7.70
N PHE A 217 3.77 -2.34 -6.95
CA PHE A 217 5.21 -2.46 -6.64
C PHE A 217 6.01 -3.27 -7.66
N ILE A 218 5.35 -4.08 -8.49
CA ILE A 218 6.01 -4.76 -9.59
C ILE A 218 6.11 -3.82 -10.79
N GLU A 219 7.33 -3.43 -11.14
CA GLU A 219 7.62 -2.48 -12.22
C GLU A 219 7.29 -3.07 -13.61
N SER A 220 6.68 -2.24 -14.46
CA SER A 220 6.43 -2.50 -15.88
C SER A 220 6.45 -1.15 -16.62
N ILE A 221 7.03 -1.12 -17.83
CA ILE A 221 7.08 0.05 -18.72
C ILE A 221 5.78 0.14 -19.55
N GLY A 222 5.21 -1.02 -19.87
CA GLY A 222 4.02 -1.22 -20.68
C GLY A 222 2.85 -1.75 -19.87
N ASP A 223 2.06 -2.61 -20.48
CA ASP A 223 0.87 -3.17 -19.85
C ASP A 223 1.22 -4.22 -18.80
N LYS A 224 0.31 -4.35 -17.84
CA LYS A 224 0.39 -5.33 -16.75
C LYS A 224 -1.02 -5.82 -16.48
N TYR A 225 -1.14 -7.13 -16.39
CA TYR A 225 -2.42 -7.80 -16.26
C TYR A 225 -2.51 -8.52 -14.93
N ILE A 226 -3.67 -8.47 -14.29
CA ILE A 226 -3.97 -9.28 -13.11
C ILE A 226 -5.10 -10.25 -13.39
N TYR A 227 -5.01 -11.41 -12.77
CA TYR A 227 -6.10 -12.37 -12.68
C TYR A 227 -6.42 -12.58 -11.19
N PRO A 228 -7.35 -11.80 -10.62
CA PRO A 228 -7.80 -11.96 -9.25
C PRO A 228 -8.85 -13.07 -9.16
N LYS A 229 -8.69 -13.97 -8.20
CA LYS A 229 -9.58 -15.11 -7.97
C LYS A 229 -10.88 -14.71 -7.27
N LEU A 230 -10.88 -13.61 -6.52
CA LEU A 230 -12.06 -13.03 -5.88
C LEU A 230 -13.23 -12.77 -6.85
N ILE A 231 -12.96 -12.60 -8.15
CA ILE A 231 -14.01 -12.42 -9.17
C ILE A 231 -14.97 -13.60 -9.28
N PHE A 232 -14.56 -14.81 -8.86
CA PHE A 232 -15.37 -16.03 -8.93
C PHE A 232 -16.23 -16.27 -7.70
N LYS A 233 -16.06 -15.47 -6.65
CA LYS A 233 -16.82 -15.62 -5.42
C LYS A 233 -18.29 -15.24 -5.66
N THR A 234 -19.17 -16.16 -5.32
CA THR A 234 -20.63 -15.95 -5.34
C THR A 234 -21.26 -16.02 -3.95
N SER A 235 -20.47 -16.43 -2.95
CA SER A 235 -20.88 -16.39 -1.54
C SER A 235 -19.65 -16.32 -0.61
N PRO A 236 -19.81 -15.75 0.60
CA PRO A 236 -18.70 -15.57 1.55
C PRO A 236 -17.96 -16.86 1.93
N SER A 237 -18.69 -17.96 2.10
CA SER A 237 -18.13 -19.24 2.55
C SER A 237 -17.49 -20.06 1.43
N MET A 238 -17.66 -19.68 0.17
CA MET A 238 -17.11 -20.40 -0.97
C MET A 238 -15.58 -20.23 -1.01
N ALA A 239 -14.87 -21.35 -0.94
CA ALA A 239 -13.47 -21.40 -1.36
C ALA A 239 -13.42 -21.50 -2.89
N VAL A 240 -12.53 -20.73 -3.50
CA VAL A 240 -12.16 -20.91 -4.90
C VAL A 240 -10.83 -21.67 -4.92
N TYR A 241 -10.64 -22.61 -5.84
CA TYR A 241 -9.40 -23.39 -5.96
C TYR A 241 -8.41 -22.69 -6.92
N GLY A 242 -7.12 -23.05 -6.86
CA GLY A 242 -6.05 -22.39 -7.63
C GLY A 242 -5.24 -21.38 -6.80
N ASN A 243 -4.24 -20.76 -7.42
CA ASN A 243 -3.44 -19.71 -6.79
C ASN A 243 -4.32 -18.51 -6.43
N ASP A 244 -3.99 -17.75 -5.39
CA ASP A 244 -4.78 -16.57 -4.99
C ASP A 244 -4.82 -15.50 -6.09
N GLY A 245 -3.88 -15.52 -7.03
CA GLY A 245 -4.05 -14.86 -8.32
C GLY A 245 -2.81 -14.94 -9.20
N SER A 246 -2.83 -14.18 -10.28
CA SER A 246 -1.68 -14.05 -11.20
C SER A 246 -1.42 -12.60 -11.60
N ILE A 247 -0.14 -12.26 -11.85
CA ILE A 247 0.27 -11.04 -12.55
C ILE A 247 1.05 -11.43 -13.80
N TYR A 248 0.62 -10.95 -14.96
CA TYR A 248 1.34 -11.13 -16.22
C TYR A 248 1.93 -9.81 -16.73
N ILE A 249 3.18 -9.87 -17.17
CA ILE A 249 3.93 -8.74 -17.73
C ILE A 249 4.44 -9.14 -19.12
N PRO A 250 3.67 -8.85 -20.19
CA PRO A 250 3.97 -9.32 -21.53
C PRO A 250 5.35 -8.90 -22.03
N GLU A 251 5.74 -7.66 -21.79
CA GLU A 251 7.02 -7.12 -22.25
C GLU A 251 8.24 -7.83 -21.66
N LYS A 252 8.10 -8.42 -20.47
CA LYS A 252 9.15 -9.19 -19.79
C LYS A 252 9.03 -10.68 -20.07
N LYS A 253 7.90 -11.13 -20.63
CA LYS A 253 7.51 -12.55 -20.69
C LYS A 253 7.58 -13.20 -19.31
N GLU A 254 7.06 -12.52 -18.29
CA GLU A 254 7.04 -13.01 -16.92
C GLU A 254 5.60 -13.18 -16.45
N ILE A 255 5.33 -14.33 -15.84
CA ILE A 255 4.09 -14.57 -15.11
C ILE A 255 4.41 -14.88 -13.65
N TYR A 256 3.73 -14.18 -12.76
CA TYR A 256 3.85 -14.36 -11.32
C TYR A 256 2.59 -15.05 -10.81
N TYR A 257 2.74 -16.24 -10.24
CA TYR A 257 1.69 -16.89 -9.44
C TYR A 257 1.78 -16.39 -8.01
N LEU A 258 0.62 -16.04 -7.45
CA LEU A 258 0.54 -15.29 -6.21
C LEU A 258 -0.12 -16.10 -5.10
N GLU A 259 0.43 -16.00 -3.90
CA GLU A 259 -0.12 -16.63 -2.69
C GLU A 259 -0.14 -15.63 -1.53
N ALA A 260 -1.29 -15.46 -0.89
CA ALA A 260 -1.47 -14.54 0.23
C ALA A 260 -1.74 -15.27 1.55
N LYS A 261 -1.03 -14.89 2.61
CA LYS A 261 -1.22 -15.48 3.95
C LYS A 261 -1.39 -14.40 5.00
N PHE A 262 -2.50 -14.48 5.74
CA PHE A 262 -2.78 -13.59 6.87
C PHE A 262 -2.75 -14.36 8.20
N TYR A 263 -1.63 -14.24 8.91
CA TYR A 263 -1.35 -14.95 10.16
C TYR A 263 -0.88 -13.98 11.24
N SER A 264 -0.82 -14.43 12.48
CA SER A 264 -0.14 -13.66 13.52
C SER A 264 1.38 -13.74 13.35
N SER A 265 1.90 -14.97 13.15
CA SER A 265 3.34 -15.15 13.00
C SER A 265 3.84 -15.13 11.56
N LEU A 266 4.87 -14.33 11.29
CA LEU A 266 5.57 -14.31 9.99
C LEU A 266 6.10 -15.71 9.61
N ASN A 267 6.70 -16.45 10.53
CA ASN A 267 7.23 -17.79 10.24
C ASN A 267 6.13 -18.79 9.86
N GLN A 268 4.99 -18.72 10.55
CA GLN A 268 3.83 -19.55 10.22
C GLN A 268 3.26 -19.17 8.84
N ALA A 269 3.20 -17.87 8.53
CA ALA A 269 2.74 -17.36 7.25
C ALA A 269 3.62 -17.88 6.10
N ILE A 270 4.95 -17.82 6.25
CA ILE A 270 5.92 -18.34 5.26
C ILE A 270 5.67 -19.84 5.02
N ASN A 271 5.67 -20.65 6.09
CA ASN A 271 5.49 -22.10 5.94
C ASN A 271 4.16 -22.43 5.26
N LYS A 272 3.08 -21.73 5.61
CA LYS A 272 1.78 -21.95 4.99
C LYS A 272 1.73 -21.52 3.54
N ALA A 273 2.43 -20.47 3.14
CA ALA A 273 2.53 -20.07 1.75
C ALA A 273 3.31 -21.11 0.92
N VAL A 274 4.45 -21.57 1.44
CA VAL A 274 5.25 -22.62 0.79
C VAL A 274 4.45 -23.91 0.64
N ASP A 275 3.81 -24.38 1.72
CA ASP A 275 2.95 -25.58 1.68
C ASP A 275 1.81 -25.46 0.65
N SER A 276 1.25 -24.26 0.46
CA SER A 276 0.19 -23.98 -0.52
C SER A 276 0.74 -24.08 -1.94
N LEU A 277 1.86 -23.41 -2.22
CA LEU A 277 2.48 -23.38 -3.55
C LEU A 277 3.00 -24.75 -3.99
N GLU A 278 3.54 -25.56 -3.07
CA GLU A 278 3.95 -26.93 -3.40
C GLU A 278 2.75 -27.80 -3.81
N LYS A 279 1.61 -27.66 -3.13
CA LYS A 279 0.38 -28.39 -3.51
C LYS A 279 -0.18 -27.95 -4.86
N HIS A 280 -0.07 -26.66 -5.20
CA HIS A 280 -0.50 -26.16 -6.51
C HIS A 280 0.34 -26.71 -7.66
N ASN A 281 1.59 -27.08 -7.42
CA ASN A 281 2.44 -27.73 -8.43
C ASN A 281 2.13 -29.23 -8.61
N ASP A 282 1.61 -29.90 -7.57
CA ASP A 282 1.26 -31.31 -7.63
C ASP A 282 -0.13 -31.54 -8.25
N ASP A 283 -1.07 -30.62 -8.01
CA ASP A 283 -2.45 -30.67 -8.51
C ASP A 283 -2.71 -29.54 -9.53
N LEU A 284 -2.57 -29.88 -10.82
CA LEU A 284 -3.10 -29.19 -12.01
C LEU A 284 -2.38 -27.90 -12.47
N HIS A 285 -1.88 -27.95 -13.71
CA HIS A 285 -1.74 -26.79 -14.59
C HIS A 285 -3.08 -26.05 -14.64
N GLU A 286 -3.19 -24.88 -14.00
CA GLU A 286 -4.19 -23.90 -14.39
C GLU A 286 -3.90 -23.54 -15.85
N ASP A 287 -4.70 -24.09 -16.77
CA ASP A 287 -4.57 -23.75 -18.19
C ASP A 287 -5.12 -22.33 -18.40
N MET A 288 -4.23 -21.36 -18.23
CA MET A 288 -4.53 -19.94 -18.35
C MET A 288 -5.04 -19.55 -19.74
N ASN A 289 -4.88 -20.42 -20.75
CA ASN A 289 -5.50 -20.18 -22.06
C ASN A 289 -7.03 -20.21 -22.01
N TYR A 290 -7.64 -20.95 -21.07
CA TYR A 290 -9.10 -20.98 -20.90
C TYR A 290 -9.66 -19.82 -20.05
N SER A 291 -8.81 -19.11 -19.31
CA SER A 291 -9.22 -18.00 -18.43
C SER A 291 -8.60 -16.64 -18.82
N ALA A 292 -7.87 -16.57 -19.94
CA ALA A 292 -7.20 -15.36 -20.43
C ALA A 292 -8.14 -14.15 -20.53
N GLU A 293 -9.40 -14.36 -20.88
CA GLU A 293 -10.44 -13.31 -20.96
C GLU A 293 -10.74 -12.63 -19.61
N LEU A 294 -10.39 -13.25 -18.50
CA LEU A 294 -10.61 -12.70 -17.16
C LEU A 294 -9.38 -11.95 -16.63
N PHE A 295 -8.26 -11.98 -17.36
CA PHE A 295 -7.16 -11.07 -17.08
C PHE A 295 -7.62 -9.64 -17.29
N ARG A 296 -7.26 -8.79 -16.32
CA ARG A 296 -7.59 -7.38 -16.31
C ARG A 296 -6.35 -6.54 -16.48
N ASN A 297 -6.33 -5.68 -17.49
CA ASN A 297 -5.28 -4.68 -17.64
C ASN A 297 -5.39 -3.67 -16.49
N ILE A 298 -4.33 -3.52 -15.70
CA ILE A 298 -4.32 -2.66 -14.50
C ILE A 298 -4.48 -1.19 -14.84
N LYS A 299 -3.95 -0.76 -15.99
CA LYS A 299 -3.92 0.64 -16.42
C LYS A 299 -5.26 1.08 -17.01
N THR A 300 -5.88 0.22 -17.81
CA THR A 300 -7.15 0.55 -18.51
C THR A 300 -8.38 0.00 -17.78
N ASN A 301 -8.20 -0.90 -16.81
CA ASN A 301 -9.24 -1.70 -16.17
C ASN A 301 -10.05 -2.60 -17.12
N ARG A 302 -9.62 -2.77 -18.38
CA ARG A 302 -10.29 -3.63 -19.36
C ARG A 302 -10.16 -5.10 -19.00
N THR A 303 -11.24 -5.84 -19.27
CA THR A 303 -11.31 -7.30 -19.25
C THR A 303 -11.59 -7.81 -20.65
N ASN A 304 -11.49 -9.12 -20.87
CA ASN A 304 -11.65 -9.78 -22.17
C ASN A 304 -10.66 -9.32 -23.23
N GLU A 305 -9.52 -8.76 -22.81
CA GLU A 305 -8.38 -8.60 -23.71
C GLU A 305 -7.81 -10.01 -23.94
N LEU A 306 -7.74 -10.45 -25.20
CA LEU A 306 -7.06 -11.67 -25.55
C LEU A 306 -5.56 -11.46 -25.30
N VAL A 307 -5.09 -11.96 -24.16
CA VAL A 307 -3.69 -11.92 -23.77
C VAL A 307 -3.06 -13.25 -24.18
N GLU A 308 -2.21 -13.22 -25.20
CA GLU A 308 -1.41 -14.39 -25.57
C GLU A 308 -0.28 -14.58 -24.55
N ILE A 309 -0.32 -15.69 -23.84
CA ILE A 309 0.77 -16.16 -22.98
C ILE A 309 1.56 -17.16 -23.83
N THR A 310 2.78 -16.79 -24.20
CA THR A 310 3.63 -17.62 -25.05
C THR A 310 4.30 -18.74 -24.26
N ASP A 311 4.62 -19.84 -24.93
CA ASP A 311 5.29 -21.01 -24.31
C ASP A 311 6.67 -20.69 -23.68
N ASP A 312 7.28 -19.56 -24.03
CA ASP A 312 8.56 -19.11 -23.50
C ASP A 312 8.43 -18.14 -22.30
N VAL A 313 7.27 -18.08 -21.66
CA VAL A 313 7.06 -17.31 -20.43
C VAL A 313 7.90 -17.86 -19.28
N THR A 314 8.52 -16.97 -18.50
CA THR A 314 9.21 -17.31 -17.26
C THR A 314 8.21 -17.26 -16.10
N GLU A 315 8.01 -18.39 -15.45
CA GLU A 315 7.16 -18.52 -14.27
C GLU A 315 7.91 -18.12 -12.99
N LYS A 316 7.28 -17.30 -12.17
CA LYS A 316 7.81 -16.78 -10.91
C LYS A 316 6.74 -16.85 -9.83
N LEU A 317 7.16 -16.78 -8.57
CA LEU A 317 6.26 -16.82 -7.42
C LEU A 317 6.29 -15.51 -6.64
N ILE A 318 5.13 -15.09 -6.15
CA ILE A 318 4.98 -14.00 -5.19
C ILE A 318 4.27 -14.54 -3.95
N ILE A 319 4.91 -14.34 -2.81
CA ILE A 319 4.32 -14.62 -1.50
C ILE A 319 4.02 -13.28 -0.82
N PHE A 320 2.75 -13.02 -0.52
CA PHE A 320 2.31 -11.84 0.22
C PHE A 320 1.90 -12.22 1.65
N LEU A 321 2.60 -11.67 2.63
CA LEU A 321 2.46 -12.04 4.03
C LEU A 321 1.93 -10.88 4.85
N ILE A 322 0.75 -11.05 5.43
CA ILE A 322 0.20 -10.16 6.44
C ILE A 322 0.45 -10.79 7.82
N CYS A 323 1.20 -10.10 8.67
CA CYS A 323 1.62 -10.59 9.99
C CYS A 323 1.54 -9.54 11.11
N ASP A 324 1.36 -9.95 12.36
CA ASP A 324 1.33 -9.04 13.51
C ASP A 324 2.66 -8.99 14.30
N ASP A 325 3.44 -10.06 14.30
CA ASP A 325 4.57 -10.25 15.22
C ASP A 325 5.84 -9.44 14.88
N ILE A 326 6.27 -9.44 13.61
CA ILE A 326 7.57 -8.90 13.21
C ILE A 326 7.41 -7.71 12.26
N TYR A 327 7.86 -6.54 12.73
CA TYR A 327 7.82 -5.28 11.97
C TYR A 327 9.16 -4.54 11.95
N LYS A 328 10.29 -5.08 12.43
CA LYS A 328 11.62 -4.48 12.16
C LYS A 328 12.24 -5.10 10.91
N GLU A 329 12.91 -4.28 10.12
CA GLU A 329 13.46 -4.69 8.81
C GLU A 329 14.45 -5.85 8.96
N ASP A 330 15.42 -5.76 9.88
CA ASP A 330 16.39 -6.82 10.11
C ASP A 330 15.76 -8.10 10.65
N GLU A 331 14.69 -7.99 11.46
CA GLU A 331 13.99 -9.16 12.01
C GLU A 331 13.19 -9.89 10.92
N VAL A 332 12.50 -9.16 10.03
CA VAL A 332 11.80 -9.72 8.86
C VAL A 332 12.81 -10.46 7.98
N LYS A 333 13.91 -9.78 7.63
CA LYS A 333 14.96 -10.35 6.78
C LYS A 333 15.55 -11.63 7.38
N ASN A 334 15.94 -11.59 8.65
CA ASN A 334 16.50 -12.74 9.35
C ASN A 334 15.51 -13.92 9.42
N MET A 335 14.21 -13.66 9.55
CA MET A 335 13.20 -14.72 9.59
C MET A 335 13.09 -15.43 8.23
N ILE A 336 13.00 -14.66 7.15
CA ILE A 336 12.91 -15.18 5.78
C ILE A 336 14.19 -15.95 5.42
N GLU A 337 15.36 -15.41 5.73
CA GLU A 337 16.66 -16.02 5.41
C GLU A 337 16.94 -17.34 6.14
N LYS A 338 16.31 -17.55 7.30
CA LYS A 338 16.51 -18.75 8.13
C LYS A 338 15.41 -19.79 7.97
N ASN A 339 14.34 -19.48 7.26
CA ASN A 339 13.22 -20.41 7.09
C ASN A 339 13.59 -21.51 6.07
N SER A 340 13.73 -22.76 6.54
CA SER A 340 14.16 -23.90 5.71
C SER A 340 13.23 -24.14 4.51
N ASN A 341 11.92 -24.08 4.71
CA ASN A 341 10.94 -24.37 3.65
C ASN A 341 11.03 -23.34 2.53
N PHE A 342 11.20 -22.06 2.88
CA PHE A 342 11.44 -21.01 1.90
C PHE A 342 12.79 -21.16 1.18
N LEU A 343 13.83 -21.59 1.91
CA LEU A 343 15.14 -21.86 1.31
C LEU A 343 15.08 -22.99 0.28
N GLU A 344 14.25 -23.99 0.48
CA GLU A 344 14.02 -25.07 -0.50
C GLU A 344 13.18 -24.57 -1.69
N LEU A 345 12.15 -23.74 -1.45
CA LEU A 345 11.32 -23.18 -2.51
C LEU A 345 12.14 -22.34 -3.50
N LYS A 346 13.04 -21.49 -3.00
CA LYS A 346 13.88 -20.60 -3.84
C LYS A 346 14.93 -21.34 -4.68
N GLU A 347 15.19 -22.63 -4.40
CA GLU A 347 16.05 -23.46 -5.23
C GLU A 347 15.32 -23.93 -6.49
N LYS A 348 13.99 -24.00 -6.43
CA LYS A 348 13.11 -24.46 -7.52
C LYS A 348 12.56 -23.30 -8.34
N PHE A 349 12.21 -22.17 -7.68
CA PHE A 349 11.53 -21.04 -8.31
C PHE A 349 12.16 -19.70 -7.94
N GLU A 350 12.10 -18.72 -8.84
CA GLU A 350 12.34 -17.32 -8.49
C GLU A 350 11.14 -16.82 -7.67
N THR A 351 11.34 -16.56 -6.38
CA THR A 351 10.27 -16.16 -5.46
C THR A 351 10.54 -14.78 -4.86
N LEU A 352 9.54 -13.91 -4.93
CA LEU A 352 9.52 -12.62 -4.24
C LEU A 352 8.58 -12.69 -3.03
N VAL A 353 8.99 -12.08 -1.92
CA VAL A 353 8.24 -12.03 -0.67
C VAL A 353 7.94 -10.59 -0.31
N PHE A 354 6.67 -10.27 -0.11
CA PHE A 354 6.22 -8.97 0.36
C PHE A 354 5.58 -9.12 1.73
N VAL A 355 6.12 -8.40 2.72
CA VAL A 355 5.60 -8.45 4.09
C VAL A 355 4.87 -7.15 4.41
N LEU A 356 3.59 -7.24 4.80
CA LEU A 356 2.77 -6.17 5.34
C LEU A 356 2.54 -6.42 6.84
N PRO A 357 3.31 -5.79 7.74
CA PRO A 357 3.06 -5.90 9.17
C PRO A 357 1.80 -5.12 9.54
N ILE A 358 0.85 -5.76 10.22
CA ILE A 358 -0.40 -5.16 10.70
C ILE A 358 -0.43 -4.95 12.21
N LEU A 359 0.66 -5.22 12.93
CA LEU A 359 0.85 -4.95 14.36
C LEU A 359 0.00 -5.79 15.32
N ASP A 360 -1.31 -5.92 15.08
CA ASP A 360 -2.21 -6.82 15.82
C ASP A 360 -3.33 -7.30 14.89
N LYS A 361 -3.39 -8.62 14.67
CA LYS A 361 -4.36 -9.23 13.76
C LYS A 361 -5.79 -9.13 14.28
N ASN A 362 -5.99 -9.32 15.58
CA ASN A 362 -7.33 -9.34 16.16
C ASN A 362 -7.91 -7.93 16.19
N ASP A 363 -7.11 -6.94 16.62
CA ASP A 363 -7.54 -5.55 16.62
C ASP A 363 -7.87 -5.06 15.20
N PHE A 364 -7.07 -5.46 14.20
CA PHE A 364 -7.38 -5.17 12.80
C PHE A 364 -8.70 -5.79 12.36
N LEU A 365 -8.95 -7.06 12.69
CA LEU A 365 -10.18 -7.75 12.29
C LEU A 365 -11.42 -7.16 12.98
N GLU A 366 -11.31 -6.76 14.25
CA GLU A 366 -12.37 -6.03 14.95
C GLU A 366 -12.65 -4.67 14.31
N PHE A 367 -11.60 -3.91 13.99
CA PHE A 367 -11.72 -2.64 13.26
C PHE A 367 -12.37 -2.85 11.88
N PHE A 368 -11.93 -3.86 11.14
CA PHE A 368 -12.47 -4.22 9.83
C PHE A 368 -13.96 -4.56 9.91
N GLN A 369 -14.40 -5.29 10.94
CA GLN A 369 -15.81 -5.60 11.17
C GLN A 369 -16.64 -4.36 11.46
N ALA A 370 -16.11 -3.42 12.25
CA ALA A 370 -16.78 -2.14 12.50
C ALA A 370 -16.97 -1.35 11.21
N GLN A 371 -15.92 -1.24 10.38
CA GLN A 371 -16.00 -0.57 9.09
C GLN A 371 -16.95 -1.30 8.12
N SER A 372 -16.89 -2.63 8.06
CA SER A 372 -17.79 -3.48 7.28
C SER A 372 -19.27 -3.18 7.56
N MET A 373 -19.64 -3.01 8.85
CA MET A 373 -21.00 -2.64 9.22
C MET A 373 -21.36 -1.22 8.76
N LEU A 374 -20.44 -0.25 8.85
CA LEU A 374 -20.67 1.11 8.39
C LEU A 374 -20.91 1.16 6.88
N GLU A 375 -20.05 0.49 6.11
CA GLU A 375 -20.16 0.40 4.65
C GLU A 375 -21.43 -0.36 4.22
N GLY A 376 -21.77 -1.45 4.93
CA GLY A 376 -22.95 -2.26 4.64
C GLY A 376 -24.27 -1.51 4.87
N LYS A 377 -24.34 -0.59 5.84
CA LYS A 377 -25.55 0.20 6.10
C LYS A 377 -26.01 1.00 4.90
N GLU A 378 -25.09 1.57 4.11
CA GLU A 378 -25.44 2.31 2.88
C GLU A 378 -26.17 1.45 1.84
N TYR A 379 -26.08 0.12 1.97
CA TYR A 379 -26.71 -0.82 1.05
C TYR A 379 -27.99 -1.44 1.61
N TYR A 380 -28.03 -1.71 2.92
CA TYR A 380 -29.16 -2.39 3.56
C TYR A 380 -30.25 -1.44 4.09
N GLU A 381 -29.92 -0.17 4.32
CA GLU A 381 -30.86 0.91 4.66
C GLU A 381 -31.27 1.71 3.42
#